data_AF-A0A7X6TPC6-F1
#
_entry.id   AF-A0A7X6TPC6-F1
#
_cell.length_a   1.000
_cell.length_b   1.000
_cell.length_c   1.000
_cell.angle_alpha   90.00
_cell.angle_beta   90.00
_cell.angle_gamma   90.00
#
_symmetry.space_group_name_H-M   'P 1'
#
loop_
_entity.id
_entity.type
_entity.pdbx_description
1 polymer ?
#
loop_
_entity_poly.entity_id
_entity_poly.type
_entity_poly.pdbx_seq_one_letter_code
_entity_poly.pdbx_strand_id
1 'polypeptide(L)'
;FFDRVVAKISLKERVADFPPQPVITKDNVTMQIDTVVYFAVTDPKLYCYGVERPMNAIENLTATTLRNIIGELELDETLTSRDTINSKMRSILDIATDPWGIKVHRVEVKNILPPRDIQEAMEKQMRAERERRESILRAEGEKTAAILTAQGQKESMILKAEAARQSTITEAEGRAEALRQLFHAQADAIRYINEAKPSKEYMTLEGFKALEKVADGKSTKLIIPSNLQDLAGTIASITEIIKEPKTQEEKKK
;
A
#
# COMPACT_ATOMS: atom_id res chain seq x y z
N PHE A 1 -33.79 57.98 -52.91
CA PHE A 1 -32.81 57.66 -51.86
C PHE A 1 -32.12 56.35 -52.26
N PHE A 2 -30.79 56.34 -52.38
CA PHE A 2 -30.02 55.11 -52.62
C PHE A 2 -29.57 54.56 -51.26
N ASP A 3 -29.92 53.31 -51.00
CA ASP A 3 -29.50 52.63 -49.78
C ASP A 3 -28.02 52.21 -49.92
N ARG A 4 -27.19 52.56 -48.92
CA ARG A 4 -25.74 52.29 -48.95
C ARG A 4 -25.38 51.37 -47.78
N VAL A 5 -24.71 50.26 -48.10
CA VAL A 5 -24.17 49.36 -47.08
C VAL A 5 -23.14 50.12 -46.23
N VAL A 6 -23.46 50.29 -44.94
CA VAL A 6 -22.63 51.06 -43.99
C VAL A 6 -21.44 50.22 -43.49
N ALA A 7 -21.62 48.93 -43.24
CA ALA A 7 -20.55 48.03 -42.82
C ALA A 7 -20.81 46.56 -43.20
N LYS A 8 -19.74 45.80 -43.43
CA LYS A 8 -19.78 44.33 -43.53
C LYS A 8 -19.13 43.74 -42.28
N ILE A 9 -19.89 42.99 -41.50
CA ILE A 9 -19.44 42.46 -40.20
C ILE A 9 -19.53 40.94 -40.21
N SER A 10 -18.50 40.29 -39.68
CA SER A 10 -18.52 38.85 -39.44
C SER A 10 -19.27 38.54 -38.14
N LEU A 11 -20.18 37.58 -38.20
CA LEU A 11 -20.91 37.05 -37.03
C LEU A 11 -20.14 35.95 -36.30
N LYS A 12 -19.05 35.44 -36.89
CA LYS A 12 -18.19 34.44 -36.25
C LYS A 12 -17.55 35.03 -34.98
N GLU A 13 -17.21 34.16 -34.05
CA GLU A 13 -16.43 34.54 -32.87
C GLU A 13 -15.13 35.24 -33.27
N ARG A 14 -14.82 36.30 -32.53
CA ARG A 14 -13.63 37.13 -32.69
C ARG A 14 -12.90 37.24 -31.37
N VAL A 15 -11.59 37.43 -31.49
CA VAL A 15 -10.69 37.60 -30.36
C VAL A 15 -10.17 39.04 -30.37
N ALA A 16 -10.32 39.73 -29.24
CA ALA A 16 -9.67 41.00 -28.96
C ALA A 16 -8.56 40.77 -27.93
N ASP A 17 -7.32 41.09 -28.30
CA ASP A 17 -6.19 41.16 -27.36
C ASP A 17 -6.01 42.63 -26.97
N PHE A 18 -6.15 42.94 -25.68
CA PHE A 18 -6.04 44.30 -25.15
C PHE A 18 -4.69 44.50 -24.46
N PRO A 19 -4.07 45.69 -24.64
CA PRO A 19 -2.74 45.95 -24.10
C PRO A 19 -2.75 45.97 -22.56
N PRO A 20 -1.59 45.68 -21.94
CA PRO A 20 -1.44 45.70 -20.49
C PRO A 20 -1.96 46.99 -19.86
N GLN A 21 -2.83 46.85 -18.86
CA GLN A 21 -3.35 47.98 -18.10
C GLN A 21 -2.71 48.05 -16.71
N PRO A 22 -2.26 49.23 -16.26
CA PRO A 22 -1.82 49.42 -14.90
C PRO A 22 -3.03 49.43 -13.95
N VAL A 23 -2.98 48.55 -12.96
CA VAL A 23 -3.98 48.43 -11.89
C VAL A 23 -3.29 48.40 -10.54
N ILE A 24 -4.03 48.74 -9.49
CA ILE A 24 -3.54 48.75 -8.11
C ILE A 24 -4.44 47.82 -7.32
N THR A 25 -3.85 46.88 -6.58
CA THR A 25 -4.56 45.97 -5.69
C THR A 25 -4.91 46.63 -4.36
N LYS A 26 -5.73 45.95 -3.57
CA LYS A 26 -6.15 46.40 -2.24
C LYS A 26 -4.99 46.67 -1.28
N ASP A 27 -3.90 45.92 -1.41
CA ASP A 27 -2.65 46.07 -0.65
C ASP A 27 -1.68 47.11 -1.26
N ASN A 28 -2.17 47.96 -2.17
CA ASN A 28 -1.45 49.07 -2.77
C ASN A 28 -0.23 48.64 -3.62
N VAL A 29 -0.31 47.48 -4.26
CA VAL A 29 0.69 47.01 -5.22
C VAL A 29 0.25 47.35 -6.64
N THR A 30 1.10 48.07 -7.37
CA THR A 30 0.87 48.36 -8.79
C THR A 30 1.21 47.14 -9.63
N MET A 31 0.37 46.70 -10.55
CA MET A 31 0.69 45.59 -11.47
C MET A 31 0.15 45.88 -12.87
N GLN A 32 0.71 45.20 -13.87
CA GLN A 32 0.23 45.26 -15.26
C GLN A 32 -0.51 43.97 -15.59
N ILE A 33 -1.73 44.09 -16.11
CA ILE A 33 -2.56 42.95 -16.47
C ILE A 33 -2.99 43.01 -17.93
N ASP A 34 -2.75 41.91 -18.63
CA ASP A 34 -3.14 41.67 -20.02
C ASP A 34 -4.46 40.89 -20.05
N THR A 35 -5.36 41.24 -20.96
CA THR A 35 -6.66 40.56 -21.09
C THR A 35 -7.00 40.26 -22.53
N VAL A 36 -7.64 39.11 -22.74
CA VAL A 36 -8.16 38.68 -24.04
C VAL A 36 -9.66 38.44 -23.90
N VAL A 37 -10.43 39.04 -24.80
CA VAL A 37 -11.89 38.93 -24.82
C VAL A 37 -12.34 38.21 -26.09
N TYR A 38 -13.11 37.14 -25.89
CA TYR A 38 -13.75 36.35 -26.94
C TYR A 38 -15.22 36.76 -27.02
N PHE A 39 -15.61 37.30 -28.17
CA PHE A 39 -16.96 37.81 -28.38
C PHE A 39 -17.46 37.52 -29.80
N ALA A 40 -18.78 37.50 -29.95
CA ALA A 40 -19.44 37.40 -31.25
C ALA A 40 -20.46 38.52 -31.39
N VAL A 41 -20.63 39.01 -32.62
CA VAL A 41 -21.68 39.98 -32.94
C VAL A 41 -22.98 39.21 -33.16
N THR A 42 -23.97 39.45 -32.31
CA THR A 42 -25.29 38.80 -32.39
C THR A 42 -26.27 39.64 -33.18
N ASP A 43 -26.23 40.97 -33.04
CA ASP A 43 -27.06 41.91 -33.79
C ASP A 43 -26.17 42.93 -34.53
N PRO A 44 -25.97 42.77 -35.85
CA PRO A 44 -25.20 43.71 -36.66
C PRO A 44 -25.74 45.13 -36.69
N LYS A 45 -27.06 45.30 -36.53
CA LYS A 45 -27.68 46.63 -36.52
C LYS A 45 -27.29 47.36 -35.24
N LEU A 46 -27.42 46.71 -34.08
CA LEU A 46 -26.96 47.28 -32.81
C LEU A 46 -25.45 47.47 -32.79
N TYR A 47 -24.67 46.58 -33.42
CA TYR A 47 -23.22 46.76 -33.53
C TYR A 47 -22.81 47.99 -34.36
N CYS A 48 -23.53 48.29 -35.45
CA CYS A 48 -23.22 49.44 -36.30
C CYS A 48 -23.67 50.77 -35.68
N TYR A 49 -24.81 50.78 -34.97
CA TYR A 49 -25.50 52.01 -34.59
C TYR A 49 -25.64 52.22 -33.08
N GLY A 50 -25.42 51.19 -32.26
CA GLY A 50 -25.64 51.21 -30.81
C GLY A 50 -24.50 51.85 -30.01
N VAL A 51 -23.28 51.87 -30.55
CA VAL A 51 -22.13 52.55 -29.92
C VAL A 51 -21.14 53.05 -30.96
N GLU A 52 -20.56 54.22 -30.69
CA GLU A 52 -19.46 54.75 -31.49
C GLU A 52 -18.18 53.93 -31.22
N ARG A 53 -17.61 53.35 -32.29
CA ARG A 53 -16.38 52.52 -32.24
C ARG A 53 -16.44 51.41 -31.17
N PRO A 54 -17.23 50.33 -31.41
CA PRO A 54 -17.48 49.27 -30.42
C PRO A 54 -16.22 48.63 -29.81
N MET A 55 -15.14 48.49 -30.59
CA MET A 55 -13.89 47.91 -30.11
C MET A 55 -13.25 48.74 -28.99
N ASN A 56 -13.21 50.06 -29.14
CA ASN A 56 -12.66 50.98 -28.14
C ASN A 56 -13.54 51.02 -26.89
N ALA A 57 -14.86 50.93 -27.07
CA ALA A 57 -15.81 50.87 -25.96
C ALA A 57 -15.60 49.61 -25.11
N ILE A 58 -15.42 48.44 -25.74
CA ILE A 58 -15.10 47.19 -25.04
C ILE A 58 -13.74 47.28 -24.33
N GLU A 59 -12.73 47.85 -24.97
CA GLU A 59 -11.40 48.04 -24.36
C GLU A 59 -11.49 48.87 -23.07
N ASN A 60 -12.14 50.04 -23.14
CA ASN A 60 -12.33 50.92 -21.99
C ASN A 60 -13.17 50.28 -20.88
N LEU A 61 -14.23 49.56 -21.26
CA LEU A 61 -15.07 48.85 -20.32
C LEU A 61 -14.27 47.74 -19.62
N THR A 62 -13.50 46.94 -20.38
CA THR A 62 -12.62 45.90 -19.85
C THR A 62 -11.59 46.48 -18.89
N ALA A 63 -10.91 47.57 -19.25
CA ALA A 63 -9.95 48.25 -18.39
C ALA A 63 -10.58 48.75 -17.08
N THR A 64 -11.81 49.27 -17.14
CA THR A 64 -12.53 49.78 -15.96
C THR A 64 -12.99 48.63 -15.06
N THR A 65 -13.58 47.59 -15.62
CA THR A 65 -14.01 46.39 -14.89
C THR A 65 -12.83 45.69 -14.23
N LEU A 66 -11.71 45.56 -14.95
CA LEU A 66 -10.47 44.98 -14.43
C LEU A 66 -9.94 45.79 -13.23
N ARG A 67 -9.87 47.12 -13.35
CA ARG A 67 -9.44 47.98 -12.24
C ARG A 67 -10.32 47.84 -11.01
N ASN A 68 -11.65 47.76 -11.18
CA ASN A 68 -12.58 47.61 -10.08
C ASN A 68 -12.42 46.25 -9.36
N ILE A 69 -12.37 45.15 -10.11
CA ILE A 69 -12.22 43.80 -9.52
C ILE A 69 -10.87 43.67 -8.81
N ILE A 70 -9.78 44.12 -9.46
CA ILE A 70 -8.44 44.00 -8.89
C ILE A 70 -8.25 44.90 -7.68
N GLY A 71 -8.88 46.08 -7.65
CA GLY A 71 -8.85 46.96 -6.48
C GLY A 71 -9.50 46.38 -5.22
N GLU A 72 -10.37 45.37 -5.35
CA GLU A 72 -10.98 44.66 -4.22
C GLU A 72 -10.14 43.47 -3.72
N LEU A 73 -9.18 43.00 -4.52
CA LEU A 73 -8.38 41.80 -4.26
C LEU A 73 -6.98 42.15 -3.77
N GLU A 74 -6.42 41.30 -2.91
CA GLU A 74 -5.00 41.38 -2.51
C GLU A 74 -4.10 40.74 -3.58
N LEU A 75 -2.81 41.11 -3.63
CA LEU A 75 -1.84 40.58 -4.60
C LEU A 75 -1.89 39.06 -4.75
N ASP A 76 -1.85 38.32 -3.64
CA ASP A 76 -1.87 36.85 -3.66
C ASP A 76 -3.19 36.28 -4.22
N GLU A 77 -4.31 36.93 -3.92
CA GLU A 77 -5.62 36.54 -4.43
C GLU A 77 -5.72 36.75 -5.94
N THR A 78 -5.13 37.84 -6.46
CA THR A 78 -5.13 38.09 -7.91
C THR A 78 -4.35 37.03 -8.69
N LEU A 79 -3.28 36.50 -8.11
CA LEU A 79 -2.44 35.48 -8.75
C LEU A 79 -3.07 34.09 -8.69
N THR A 80 -3.79 33.77 -7.62
CA THR A 80 -4.41 32.46 -7.38
C THR A 80 -5.82 32.35 -7.97
N SER A 81 -6.60 33.43 -7.99
CA SER A 81 -8.04 33.42 -8.29
C SER A 81 -8.36 33.88 -9.72
N ARG A 82 -7.57 33.44 -10.72
CA ARG A 82 -7.78 33.80 -12.13
C ARG A 82 -9.17 33.43 -12.64
N ASP A 83 -9.68 32.26 -12.27
CA ASP A 83 -11.01 31.80 -12.70
C ASP A 83 -12.13 32.69 -12.16
N THR A 84 -11.99 33.20 -10.94
CA THR A 84 -12.93 34.14 -10.34
C THR A 84 -12.92 35.48 -11.08
N ILE A 85 -11.74 35.99 -11.43
CA ILE A 85 -11.59 37.22 -12.21
C ILE A 85 -12.22 37.04 -13.60
N ASN A 86 -11.88 35.96 -14.30
CA ASN A 86 -12.41 35.64 -15.63
C ASN A 86 -13.94 35.55 -15.63
N SER A 87 -14.52 34.87 -14.63
CA SER A 87 -15.96 34.69 -14.49
C SER A 87 -16.69 36.00 -14.20
N LYS A 88 -16.18 36.80 -13.25
CA LYS A 88 -16.74 38.12 -12.92
C LYS A 88 -16.65 39.08 -14.12
N MET A 89 -15.50 39.16 -14.78
CA MET A 89 -15.32 39.99 -15.97
C MET A 89 -16.28 39.57 -17.09
N ARG A 90 -16.37 38.27 -17.40
CA ARG A 90 -17.31 37.77 -18.42
C ARG A 90 -18.73 38.22 -18.12
N SER A 91 -19.20 38.05 -16.89
CA SER A 91 -20.57 38.41 -16.52
C SER A 91 -20.84 39.90 -16.64
N ILE A 92 -19.91 40.75 -16.20
CA ILE A 92 -20.08 42.20 -16.24
C ILE A 92 -20.01 42.71 -17.68
N LEU A 93 -19.05 42.21 -18.47
CA LEU A 93 -18.89 42.61 -19.86
C LEU A 93 -20.08 42.17 -20.71
N ASP A 94 -20.56 40.93 -20.59
CA ASP A 94 -21.70 40.42 -21.38
C ASP A 94 -22.94 41.32 -21.22
N ILE A 95 -23.32 41.60 -19.96
CA ILE A 95 -24.49 42.45 -19.65
C ILE A 95 -24.33 43.87 -20.21
N ALA A 96 -23.12 44.43 -20.12
CA ALA A 96 -22.86 45.80 -20.55
C ALA A 96 -22.70 45.93 -22.08
N THR A 97 -22.32 44.86 -22.78
CA THR A 97 -22.16 44.85 -24.24
C THR A 97 -23.41 44.41 -25.00
N ASP A 98 -24.41 43.84 -24.33
CA ASP A 98 -25.69 43.44 -24.91
C ASP A 98 -26.38 44.58 -25.71
N PRO A 99 -26.45 45.85 -25.22
CA PRO A 99 -27.02 46.96 -25.98
C PRO A 99 -26.27 47.28 -27.28
N TRP A 100 -25.03 46.83 -27.41
CA TRP A 100 -24.19 47.01 -28.60
C TRP A 100 -24.32 45.83 -29.58
N GLY A 101 -25.20 44.86 -29.31
CA GLY A 101 -25.34 43.66 -30.15
C GLY A 101 -24.13 42.74 -30.09
N ILE A 102 -23.39 42.76 -28.99
CA ILE A 102 -22.17 41.99 -28.78
C ILE A 102 -22.38 41.06 -27.59
N LYS A 103 -22.13 39.77 -27.82
CA LYS A 103 -22.17 38.74 -26.79
C LYS A 103 -20.76 38.31 -26.41
N VAL A 104 -20.45 38.34 -25.12
CA VAL A 104 -19.13 37.95 -24.61
C VAL A 104 -19.17 36.48 -24.17
N HIS A 105 -18.43 35.64 -24.88
CA HIS A 105 -18.38 34.22 -24.59
C HIS A 105 -17.36 33.89 -23.50
N ARG A 106 -16.19 34.54 -23.53
CA ARG A 106 -15.10 34.25 -22.61
C ARG A 106 -14.20 35.47 -22.42
N VAL A 107 -13.66 35.59 -21.22
CA VAL A 107 -12.62 36.57 -20.88
C VAL A 107 -11.49 35.82 -20.20
N GLU A 108 -10.27 36.07 -20.64
CA GLU A 108 -9.08 35.45 -20.08
C GLU A 108 -8.06 36.51 -19.70
N VAL A 109 -7.63 36.48 -18.44
CA VAL A 109 -6.42 37.20 -18.01
C VAL A 109 -5.19 36.43 -18.50
N LYS A 110 -4.40 37.06 -19.36
CA LYS A 110 -3.24 36.44 -20.03
C LYS A 110 -2.01 36.47 -19.09
N ASN A 111 -1.60 37.66 -18.68
CA ASN A 111 -0.46 37.87 -17.78
C ASN A 111 -0.86 38.80 -16.63
N ILE A 112 -0.30 38.55 -15.45
CA ILE A 112 -0.34 39.45 -14.29
C ILE A 112 1.11 39.69 -13.90
N LEU A 113 1.58 40.90 -14.10
CA LEU A 113 2.98 41.29 -13.94
C LEU A 113 3.11 42.28 -12.78
N PRO A 114 3.45 41.81 -11.56
CA PRO A 114 3.87 42.69 -10.47
C PRO A 114 5.24 43.31 -10.79
N PRO A 115 5.66 44.35 -10.04
CA PRO A 115 6.97 44.95 -10.19
C PRO A 115 8.06 43.96 -9.74
N ARG A 116 9.26 44.11 -10.30
CA ARG A 116 10.33 43.12 -10.17
C ARG A 116 10.77 42.88 -8.72
N ASP A 117 10.78 43.93 -7.91
CA ASP A 117 11.12 43.88 -6.48
C ASP A 117 10.17 42.96 -5.70
N ILE A 118 8.87 43.09 -5.94
CA ILE A 118 7.85 42.24 -5.32
C ILE A 118 7.96 40.81 -5.85
N GLN A 119 8.16 40.63 -7.15
CA GLN A 119 8.34 39.31 -7.75
C GLN A 119 9.53 38.56 -7.11
N GLU A 120 10.68 39.21 -6.98
CA GLU A 120 11.88 38.61 -6.36
C GLU A 120 11.66 38.28 -4.88
N ALA A 121 10.99 39.17 -4.13
CA ALA A 121 10.66 38.93 -2.73
C ALA A 121 9.72 37.74 -2.57
N MET A 122 8.68 37.65 -3.40
CA MET A 122 7.72 36.54 -3.40
C MET A 122 8.38 35.22 -3.82
N GLU A 123 9.23 35.20 -4.84
CA GLU A 123 9.95 34.01 -5.25
C GLU A 123 10.85 33.47 -4.13
N LYS A 124 11.54 34.37 -3.41
CA LYS A 124 12.36 34.01 -2.25
C LYS A 124 11.50 33.45 -1.10
N GLN A 125 10.38 34.11 -0.80
CA GLN A 125 9.45 33.67 0.24
C GLN A 125 8.80 32.32 -0.10
N MET A 126 8.31 32.15 -1.33
CA MET A 126 7.71 30.91 -1.80
C MET A 126 8.71 29.75 -1.81
N ARG A 127 9.97 30.00 -2.16
CA ARG A 127 11.02 28.97 -2.08
C ARG A 127 11.23 28.54 -0.63
N ALA A 128 11.38 29.48 0.30
CA ALA A 128 11.54 29.17 1.71
C ALA A 128 10.35 28.41 2.30
N GLU A 129 9.12 28.78 1.94
CA GLU A 129 7.90 28.09 2.38
C GLU A 129 7.79 26.67 1.78
N ARG A 130 8.17 26.49 0.51
CA ARG A 130 8.21 25.17 -0.13
C ARG A 130 9.25 24.26 0.51
N GLU A 131 10.46 24.76 0.75
CA GLU A 131 11.53 24.01 1.44
C GLU A 131 11.09 23.62 2.86
N ARG A 132 10.43 24.55 3.58
CA ARG A 132 9.85 24.26 4.90
C ARG A 132 8.81 23.15 4.82
N ARG A 133 7.84 23.24 3.89
CA ARG A 133 6.80 22.22 3.72
C ARG A 133 7.37 20.87 3.31
N GLU A 134 8.36 20.85 2.41
CA GLU A 134 9.07 19.63 2.02
C GLU A 134 9.73 18.97 3.23
N SER A 135 10.42 19.75 4.07
CA SER A 135 11.08 19.23 5.28
C SER A 135 10.08 18.62 6.28
N ILE A 136 8.92 19.26 6.46
CA ILE A 136 7.85 18.76 7.34
C ILE A 136 7.26 17.46 6.77
N LEU A 137 6.91 17.46 5.48
CA LEU A 137 6.32 16.30 4.83
C LEU A 137 7.27 15.10 4.84
N ARG A 138 8.57 15.35 4.65
CA ARG A 138 9.61 14.32 4.76
C ARG A 138 9.70 13.76 6.17
N ALA A 139 9.75 14.62 7.19
CA ALA A 139 9.79 14.19 8.58
C ALA A 139 8.53 13.39 8.98
N GLU A 140 7.35 13.80 8.51
CA GLU A 140 6.10 13.06 8.69
C GLU A 140 6.11 11.72 7.95
N GLY A 141 6.63 11.68 6.73
CA GLY A 141 6.82 10.46 5.96
C GLY A 141 7.75 9.47 6.65
N GLU A 142 8.91 9.93 7.14
CA GLU A 142 9.88 9.11 7.88
C GLU A 142 9.28 8.57 9.18
N LYS A 143 8.56 9.40 9.95
CA LYS A 143 7.84 8.97 11.15
C LYS A 143 6.80 7.90 10.83
N THR A 144 5.99 8.13 9.81
CA THR A 144 4.90 7.22 9.41
C THR A 144 5.46 5.89 8.91
N ALA A 145 6.53 5.93 8.09
CA ALA A 145 7.22 4.75 7.61
C ALA A 145 7.83 3.92 8.76
N ALA A 146 8.44 4.57 9.75
CA ALA A 146 8.99 3.91 10.93
C ALA A 146 7.89 3.22 11.75
N ILE A 147 6.73 3.87 11.94
CA ILE A 147 5.58 3.30 12.65
C ILE A 147 5.03 2.08 11.89
N LEU A 148 4.80 2.20 10.59
CA LEU A 148 4.30 1.10 9.75
C LEU A 148 5.25 -0.10 9.75
N THR A 149 6.55 0.17 9.69
CA THR A 149 7.58 -0.89 9.76
C THR A 149 7.54 -1.61 11.11
N ALA A 150 7.47 -0.87 12.22
CA ALA A 150 7.38 -1.45 13.56
C ALA A 150 6.07 -2.25 13.75
N GLN A 151 4.95 -1.77 13.22
CA GLN A 151 3.67 -2.48 13.23
C GLN A 151 3.74 -3.78 12.43
N GLY A 152 4.27 -3.74 11.20
CA GLY A 152 4.45 -4.92 10.37
C GLY A 152 5.40 -5.96 11.01
N GLN A 153 6.46 -5.51 11.68
CA GLN A 153 7.37 -6.41 12.43
C GLN A 153 6.65 -7.07 13.62
N LYS A 154 5.89 -6.31 14.39
CA LYS A 154 5.08 -6.84 15.50
C LYS A 154 4.10 -7.89 15.01
N GLU A 155 3.33 -7.57 13.97
CA GLU A 155 2.34 -8.47 13.39
C GLU A 155 2.99 -9.73 12.81
N SER A 156 4.11 -9.58 12.09
CA SER A 156 4.90 -10.72 11.59
C SER A 156 5.39 -11.63 12.72
N MET A 157 5.85 -11.07 13.84
CA MET A 157 6.28 -11.86 15.00
C MET A 157 5.14 -12.63 15.65
N ILE A 158 3.95 -12.02 15.78
CA ILE A 158 2.76 -12.69 16.31
C ILE A 158 2.37 -13.85 15.40
N LEU A 159 2.25 -13.60 14.10
CA LEU A 159 1.89 -14.63 13.11
C LEU A 159 2.89 -15.79 13.09
N LYS A 160 4.20 -15.51 13.22
CA LYS A 160 5.24 -16.55 13.33
C LYS A 160 5.10 -17.37 14.61
N ALA A 161 4.83 -16.73 15.75
CA ALA A 161 4.66 -17.41 17.02
C ALA A 161 3.40 -18.30 17.01
N GLU A 162 2.30 -17.82 16.45
CA GLU A 162 1.07 -18.58 16.24
C GLU A 162 1.28 -19.76 15.30
N ALA A 163 1.95 -19.54 14.17
CA ALA A 163 2.28 -20.60 13.22
C ALA A 163 3.16 -21.68 13.85
N ALA A 164 4.18 -21.30 14.63
CA ALA A 164 5.05 -22.26 15.33
C ALA A 164 4.28 -23.08 16.38
N ARG A 165 3.40 -22.43 17.15
CA ARG A 165 2.51 -23.11 18.11
C ARG A 165 1.61 -24.10 17.40
N GLN A 166 0.94 -23.67 16.33
CA GLN A 166 0.02 -24.51 15.57
C GLN A 166 0.75 -25.69 14.94
N SER A 167 1.92 -25.48 14.33
CA SER A 167 2.76 -26.54 13.78
C SER A 167 3.11 -27.59 14.83
N THR A 168 3.50 -27.16 16.04
CA THR A 168 3.84 -28.06 17.14
C THR A 168 2.64 -28.90 17.60
N ILE A 169 1.45 -28.30 17.67
CA ILE A 169 0.22 -29.00 18.02
C ILE A 169 -0.13 -30.02 16.94
N THR A 170 -0.17 -29.61 15.68
CA THR A 170 -0.51 -30.49 14.56
C THR A 170 0.47 -31.64 14.41
N GLU A 171 1.78 -31.41 14.64
CA GLU A 171 2.77 -32.50 14.70
C GLU A 171 2.51 -33.48 15.85
N ALA A 172 2.19 -32.97 17.05
CA ALA A 172 1.92 -33.81 18.21
C ALA A 172 0.65 -34.65 18.01
N GLU A 173 -0.41 -34.06 17.43
CA GLU A 173 -1.64 -34.74 17.05
C GLU A 173 -1.38 -35.82 16.00
N GLY A 174 -0.65 -35.48 14.92
CA GLY A 174 -0.28 -36.44 13.88
C GLY A 174 0.53 -37.62 14.42
N ARG A 175 1.48 -37.37 15.35
CA ARG A 175 2.22 -38.44 16.04
C ARG A 175 1.32 -39.31 16.91
N ALA A 176 0.41 -38.70 17.67
CA ALA A 176 -0.51 -39.42 18.53
C ALA A 176 -1.48 -40.30 17.71
N GLU A 177 -1.97 -39.80 16.59
CA GLU A 177 -2.85 -40.54 15.68
C GLU A 177 -2.11 -41.71 15.01
N ALA A 178 -0.90 -41.48 14.49
CA ALA A 178 -0.07 -42.55 13.93
C ALA A 178 0.21 -43.65 14.96
N LEU A 179 0.49 -43.27 16.21
CA LEU A 179 0.72 -44.22 17.30
C LEU A 179 -0.55 -45.02 17.65
N ARG A 180 -1.72 -44.38 17.68
CA ARG A 180 -3.01 -45.07 17.88
C ARG A 180 -3.28 -46.08 16.77
N GLN A 181 -3.08 -45.70 15.51
CA GLN A 181 -3.27 -46.60 14.37
C GLN A 181 -2.32 -47.81 14.46
N LEU A 182 -1.07 -47.58 14.85
CA LEU A 182 -0.10 -48.65 15.05
C LEU A 182 -0.49 -49.61 16.18
N PHE A 183 -0.95 -49.09 17.33
CA PHE A 183 -1.43 -49.93 18.43
C PHE A 183 -2.71 -50.70 18.07
N HIS A 184 -3.64 -50.09 17.34
CA HIS A 184 -4.82 -50.78 16.83
C HIS A 184 -4.43 -51.91 15.88
N ALA A 185 -3.55 -51.65 14.91
CA ALA A 185 -3.05 -52.66 13.99
C ALA A 185 -2.33 -53.81 14.72
N GLN A 186 -1.56 -53.51 15.77
CA GLN A 186 -0.94 -54.54 16.62
C GLN A 186 -1.97 -55.36 17.40
N ALA A 187 -2.98 -54.72 17.99
CA ALA A 187 -4.03 -55.41 18.72
C ALA A 187 -4.83 -56.35 17.78
N ASP A 188 -5.18 -55.88 16.59
CA ASP A 188 -5.85 -56.69 15.57
C ASP A 188 -4.95 -57.85 15.09
N ALA A 189 -3.65 -57.60 14.88
CA ALA A 189 -2.69 -58.65 14.56
C ALA A 189 -2.63 -59.73 15.66
N ILE A 190 -2.57 -59.33 16.94
CA ILE A 190 -2.60 -60.28 18.07
C ILE A 190 -3.91 -61.07 18.10
N ARG A 191 -5.05 -60.42 17.84
CA ARG A 191 -6.34 -61.12 17.73
C ARG A 191 -6.33 -62.17 16.62
N TYR A 192 -5.87 -61.80 15.42
CA TYR A 192 -5.75 -62.74 14.30
C TYR A 192 -4.83 -63.91 14.63
N ILE A 193 -3.71 -63.67 15.30
CA ILE A 193 -2.79 -64.73 15.75
C ILE A 193 -3.50 -65.66 16.74
N ASN A 194 -4.20 -65.12 17.74
CA ASN A 194 -4.91 -65.93 18.73
C ASN A 194 -6.05 -66.75 18.13
N GLU A 195 -6.81 -66.17 17.19
CA GLU A 195 -7.88 -66.84 16.45
C GLU A 195 -7.35 -67.97 15.56
N ALA A 196 -6.18 -67.78 14.94
CA ALA A 196 -5.54 -68.76 14.06
C ALA A 196 -4.96 -70.00 14.79
N LYS A 197 -4.88 -69.99 16.13
CA LYS A 197 -4.31 -71.09 16.96
C LYS A 197 -3.00 -71.66 16.38
N PRO A 198 -1.93 -70.85 16.26
CA PRO A 198 -0.69 -71.27 15.63
C PRO A 198 -0.05 -72.46 16.35
N SER A 199 0.59 -73.34 15.58
CA SER A 199 1.32 -74.49 16.15
C SER A 199 2.51 -74.01 16.99
N LYS A 200 2.93 -74.85 17.95
CA LYS A 200 4.00 -74.54 18.92
C LYS A 200 5.36 -74.32 18.23
N GLU A 201 5.55 -74.98 17.08
CA GLU A 201 6.73 -74.86 16.21
C GLU A 201 6.77 -73.50 15.49
N TYR A 202 5.63 -72.92 15.13
CA TYR A 202 5.58 -71.59 14.50
C TYR A 202 5.91 -70.46 15.49
N MET A 203 5.39 -70.54 16.72
CA MET A 203 5.67 -69.55 17.78
C MET A 203 7.14 -69.55 18.22
N THR A 204 7.78 -70.72 18.25
CA THR A 204 9.21 -70.84 18.57
C THR A 204 10.09 -70.27 17.44
N LEU A 205 9.76 -70.53 16.18
CA LEU A 205 10.44 -69.94 15.02
C LEU A 205 10.33 -68.40 15.01
N GLU A 206 9.14 -67.86 15.26
CA GLU A 206 8.94 -66.41 15.32
C GLU A 206 9.68 -65.79 16.51
N GLY A 207 9.76 -66.49 17.65
CA GLY A 207 10.59 -66.12 18.80
C GLY A 207 12.08 -66.03 18.46
N PHE A 208 12.62 -66.98 17.68
CA PHE A 208 14.00 -66.91 17.20
C PHE A 208 14.23 -65.73 16.23
N LYS A 209 13.27 -65.42 15.34
CA LYS A 209 13.35 -64.22 14.47
C LYS A 209 13.27 -62.90 15.23
N ALA A 210 12.46 -62.85 16.29
CA ALA A 210 12.40 -61.69 17.17
C ALA A 210 13.72 -61.50 17.93
N LEU A 211 14.33 -62.59 18.40
CA LEU A 211 15.67 -62.59 19.02
C LEU A 211 16.75 -62.13 18.04
N GLU A 212 16.68 -62.55 16.77
CA GLU A 212 17.59 -62.09 15.72
C GLU A 212 17.50 -60.57 15.51
N LYS A 213 16.29 -60.01 15.39
CA LYS A 213 16.08 -58.54 15.27
C LYS A 213 16.53 -57.75 16.50
N VAL A 214 16.44 -58.34 17.69
CA VAL A 214 16.95 -57.74 18.94
C VAL A 214 18.49 -57.81 18.98
N ALA A 215 19.09 -58.87 18.45
CA ALA A 215 20.53 -59.02 18.31
C ALA A 215 21.14 -58.10 17.22
N ASP A 216 20.36 -57.68 16.23
CA ASP A 216 20.77 -56.82 15.10
C ASP A 216 20.96 -55.33 15.47
N GLY A 217 20.94 -54.98 16.76
CA GLY A 217 21.80 -53.91 17.29
C GLY A 217 21.40 -52.44 17.03
N LYS A 218 20.11 -52.09 17.01
CA LYS A 218 19.67 -50.67 16.96
C LYS A 218 19.03 -50.11 18.25
N SER A 219 19.32 -50.70 19.42
CA SER A 219 18.82 -50.18 20.71
C SER A 219 19.92 -50.14 21.78
N THR A 220 20.23 -48.94 22.30
CA THR A 220 21.30 -48.67 23.28
C THR A 220 20.89 -48.95 24.74
N LYS A 221 19.72 -49.56 24.99
CA LYS A 221 19.31 -49.99 26.35
C LYS A 221 19.14 -51.50 26.42
N LEU A 222 20.17 -52.15 26.96
CA LEU A 222 20.18 -53.57 27.32
C LEU A 222 19.27 -53.78 28.54
N ILE A 223 18.02 -54.20 28.32
CA ILE A 223 17.17 -54.72 29.40
C ILE A 223 17.41 -56.22 29.45
N ILE A 224 18.16 -56.66 30.46
CA ILE A 224 18.45 -58.06 30.72
C ILE A 224 17.22 -58.66 31.41
N PRO A 225 16.51 -59.63 30.81
CA PRO A 225 15.41 -60.31 31.49
C PRO A 225 15.96 -61.12 32.68
N SER A 226 15.27 -61.04 33.81
CA SER A 226 15.63 -61.58 35.13
C SER A 226 15.76 -63.10 35.23
N ASN A 227 15.62 -63.83 34.11
CA ASN A 227 15.70 -65.30 34.10
C ASN A 227 17.09 -65.81 33.68
N LEU A 228 18.10 -64.94 33.56
CA LEU A 228 19.49 -65.35 33.31
C LEU A 228 20.11 -66.10 34.52
N GLN A 229 19.56 -65.93 35.73
CA GLN A 229 19.95 -66.69 36.92
C GLN A 229 19.69 -68.20 36.77
N ASP A 230 18.61 -68.60 36.10
CA ASP A 230 18.29 -70.03 35.90
C ASP A 230 19.23 -70.69 34.88
N LEU A 231 19.73 -69.92 33.91
CA LEU A 231 20.70 -70.42 32.92
C LEU A 231 22.10 -70.61 33.53
N ALA A 232 22.48 -69.77 34.50
CA ALA A 232 23.73 -69.96 35.25
C ALA A 232 23.68 -71.20 36.16
N GLY A 233 22.52 -71.47 36.77
CA GLY A 233 22.31 -72.66 37.60
C GLY A 233 22.47 -73.97 36.82
N THR A 234 21.91 -74.03 35.60
CA THR A 234 22.03 -75.22 34.74
C THR A 234 23.47 -75.50 34.31
N ILE A 235 24.28 -74.47 34.05
CA ILE A 235 25.70 -74.64 33.71
C ILE A 235 26.51 -75.12 34.92
N ALA A 236 26.22 -74.62 36.13
CA ALA A 236 26.87 -75.08 37.36
C ALA A 236 26.58 -76.55 37.65
N SER A 237 25.33 -77.01 37.48
CA SER A 237 24.95 -78.42 37.67
C SER A 237 25.64 -79.34 36.66
N ILE A 238 25.78 -78.92 35.40
CA ILE A 238 26.53 -79.69 34.39
C ILE A 238 28.01 -79.78 34.77
N THR A 239 28.57 -78.74 35.39
CA THR A 239 29.99 -78.71 35.78
C THR A 239 30.28 -79.54 37.03
N GLU A 240 29.35 -79.63 37.99
CA GLU A 240 29.46 -80.52 39.15
C GLU A 240 29.38 -82.00 38.76
N ILE A 241 28.48 -82.35 37.81
CA ILE A 241 28.35 -83.74 37.32
C ILE A 241 29.64 -84.22 36.62
N ILE A 242 30.45 -83.31 36.08
CA ILE A 242 31.71 -83.64 35.38
C ILE A 242 32.89 -83.88 36.36
N LYS A 243 32.78 -83.52 37.65
CA LYS A 243 33.94 -83.41 38.56
C LYS A 243 34.13 -84.49 39.64
N GLU A 244 33.40 -85.60 39.63
CA GLU A 244 33.73 -86.77 40.48
C GLU A 244 34.23 -87.98 39.68
N PRO A 245 35.43 -88.49 40.02
CA PRO A 245 35.51 -89.88 40.47
C PRO A 245 36.39 -90.14 41.72
N LYS A 246 35.83 -90.96 42.62
CA LYS A 246 36.34 -91.94 43.63
C LYS A 246 37.86 -92.01 43.96
N THR A 247 38.22 -92.18 45.24
CA THR A 247 38.39 -93.50 45.94
C THR A 247 38.97 -93.33 47.36
N GLN A 248 38.56 -94.23 48.27
CA GLN A 248 38.84 -94.36 49.70
C GLN A 248 40.20 -95.01 50.06
N GLU A 249 40.57 -94.85 51.35
CA GLU A 249 41.31 -95.77 52.26
C GLU A 249 42.84 -96.02 52.09
N GLU A 250 43.65 -95.72 53.13
CA GLU A 250 44.16 -96.72 54.11
C GLU A 250 45.05 -96.12 55.23
N LYS A 251 45.07 -96.83 56.36
CA LYS A 251 45.69 -96.56 57.68
C LYS A 251 47.22 -96.83 57.73
N LYS A 252 47.98 -96.11 58.56
CA LYS A 252 48.76 -96.61 59.74
C LYS A 252 49.98 -95.75 60.13
N LYS A 253 50.15 -95.69 61.46
CA LYS A 253 51.26 -95.18 62.31
C LYS A 253 51.29 -93.69 62.58
#